data_AF-A0A1I3DZC5-F1
#
_entry.id   AF-A0A1I3DZC5-F1
#
_cell.length_a   1.000
_cell.length_b   1.000
_cell.length_c   1.000
_cell.angle_alpha   90.00
_cell.angle_beta   90.00
_cell.angle_gamma   90.00
#
_symmetry.space_group_name_H-M   'P 1'
#
loop_
_entity.id
_entity.type
_entity.pdbx_description
1 polymer ?
#
loop_
_entity_poly.entity_id
_entity_poly.type
_entity_poly.pdbx_seq_one_letter_code
_entity_poly.pdbx_strand_id
1 'polypeptide(L)'
;MKKILQVILLFICFLSFKAQTNEDLIGKWQGVDSTKNIWSITFSKDNFISFSINGEFIDGKNFKIHGGSNDGKFGQVIYKVDFKSNPIKINLIAKFKKGDLIIEKGILKGFLKFVNKNEILILLDFENKNYTNFTEENKNDTARLIRSEE
;
A
#
# COMPACT_ATOMS: atom_id res chain seq x y z
N MET A 1 -5.67 -43.68 24.22
CA MET A 1 -5.44 -43.31 22.80
C MET A 1 -6.38 -42.21 22.28
N LYS A 2 -7.70 -42.30 22.46
CA LYS A 2 -8.65 -41.23 22.02
C LYS A 2 -8.34 -39.82 22.54
N LYS A 3 -7.91 -39.69 23.80
CA LYS A 3 -7.57 -38.38 24.42
C LYS A 3 -6.29 -37.74 23.83
N ILE A 4 -5.31 -38.55 23.41
CA ILE A 4 -4.07 -38.07 22.76
C ILE A 4 -4.38 -37.61 21.34
N LEU A 5 -5.24 -38.34 20.61
CA LEU A 5 -5.68 -37.96 19.27
C LEU A 5 -6.45 -36.62 19.27
N GLN A 6 -7.27 -36.36 20.29
CA GLN A 6 -7.97 -35.09 20.46
C GLN A 6 -7.03 -33.91 20.76
N VAL A 7 -5.95 -34.13 21.53
CA VAL A 7 -4.94 -33.09 21.81
C VAL A 7 -4.11 -32.78 20.57
N ILE A 8 -3.76 -33.78 19.75
CA ILE A 8 -3.07 -33.58 18.47
C ILE A 8 -3.95 -32.82 17.47
N LEU A 9 -5.25 -33.12 17.42
CA LEU A 9 -6.20 -32.42 16.54
C LEU A 9 -6.39 -30.94 16.94
N LEU A 10 -6.37 -30.63 18.24
CA LEU A 10 -6.40 -29.25 18.76
C LEU A 10 -5.09 -28.49 18.45
N PHE A 11 -3.94 -29.17 18.45
CA PHE A 11 -2.65 -28.54 18.16
C PHE A 11 -2.48 -28.18 16.66
N ILE A 12 -3.08 -28.97 15.76
CA ILE A 12 -3.06 -28.71 14.31
C ILE A 12 -3.83 -27.44 13.93
N CYS A 13 -4.89 -27.08 14.66
CA CYS A 13 -5.66 -25.86 14.39
C CYS A 13 -4.90 -24.56 14.67
N PHE A 14 -3.81 -24.59 15.45
CA PHE A 14 -3.03 -23.38 15.79
C PHE A 14 -1.92 -23.04 14.79
N LEU A 15 -1.65 -23.89 13.78
CA LEU A 15 -0.42 -23.84 12.99
C LEU A 15 -0.47 -23.03 11.68
N SER A 16 -1.46 -22.16 11.42
CA SER A 16 -1.56 -21.58 10.06
C SER A 16 -1.85 -20.09 9.91
N PHE A 17 -1.76 -19.27 10.96
CA PHE A 17 -1.74 -17.82 10.78
C PHE A 17 -0.32 -17.33 10.45
N LYS A 18 0.06 -17.39 9.16
CA LYS A 18 1.24 -16.67 8.68
C LYS A 18 0.98 -15.17 8.82
N ALA A 19 1.80 -14.48 9.63
CA ALA A 19 1.77 -13.03 9.69
C ALA A 19 2.12 -12.45 8.31
N GLN A 20 1.39 -11.42 7.88
CA GLN A 20 1.68 -10.70 6.65
C GLN A 20 2.95 -9.88 6.82
N THR A 21 3.74 -9.82 5.76
CA THR A 21 5.06 -9.20 5.73
C THR A 21 5.21 -8.28 4.54
N ASN A 22 6.32 -7.52 4.51
CA ASN A 22 6.66 -6.67 3.37
C ASN A 22 6.76 -7.46 2.06
N GLU A 23 7.25 -8.70 2.10
CA GLU A 23 7.34 -9.57 0.93
C GLU A 23 5.98 -9.92 0.34
N ASP A 24 4.94 -10.02 1.18
CA ASP A 24 3.58 -10.24 0.70
C ASP A 24 3.02 -8.99 0.00
N LEU A 25 3.54 -7.78 0.29
CA LEU A 25 3.11 -6.52 -0.33
C LEU A 25 3.84 -6.20 -1.64
N ILE A 26 5.10 -6.62 -1.78
CA ILE A 26 5.93 -6.32 -2.96
C ILE A 26 5.26 -6.79 -4.26
N GLY A 27 5.40 -5.98 -5.32
CA GLY A 27 4.86 -6.24 -6.65
C GLY A 27 3.82 -5.22 -7.10
N LYS A 28 3.18 -5.52 -8.24
CA LYS A 28 2.19 -4.67 -8.90
C LYS A 28 0.77 -5.04 -8.49
N TRP A 29 -0.01 -4.03 -8.17
CA TRP A 29 -1.40 -4.13 -7.74
C TRP A 29 -2.25 -3.19 -8.57
N GLN A 30 -3.33 -3.70 -9.15
CA GLN A 30 -4.16 -2.99 -10.09
C GLN A 30 -5.57 -2.75 -9.53
N GLY A 31 -6.02 -1.52 -9.62
CA GLY A 31 -7.37 -1.10 -9.29
C GLY A 31 -8.14 -0.72 -10.55
N VAL A 32 -9.46 -0.77 -10.44
CA VAL A 32 -10.37 -0.24 -11.44
C VAL A 32 -11.27 0.76 -10.73
N ASP A 33 -11.27 2.01 -11.19
CA ASP A 33 -12.16 3.03 -10.62
C ASP A 33 -13.60 2.87 -11.14
N SER A 34 -14.51 3.70 -10.62
CA SER A 34 -15.93 3.68 -11.02
C SER A 34 -16.16 4.00 -12.50
N THR A 35 -15.21 4.69 -13.13
CA THR A 35 -15.22 5.04 -14.56
C THR A 35 -14.51 4.00 -15.44
N LYS A 36 -14.14 2.84 -14.88
CA LYS A 36 -13.41 1.75 -15.54
C LYS A 36 -11.97 2.07 -15.93
N ASN A 37 -11.40 3.15 -15.40
CA ASN A 37 -9.98 3.42 -15.63
C ASN A 37 -9.16 2.43 -14.81
N ILE A 38 -8.16 1.88 -15.48
CA ILE A 38 -7.18 1.02 -14.87
C ILE A 38 -6.07 1.89 -14.29
N TRP A 39 -5.78 1.67 -13.02
CA TRP A 39 -4.62 2.24 -12.37
C TRP A 39 -3.87 1.15 -11.63
N SER A 40 -2.58 1.34 -11.41
CA SER A 40 -1.78 0.41 -10.63
C SER A 40 -0.81 1.09 -9.70
N ILE A 41 -0.51 0.40 -8.61
CA ILE A 41 0.52 0.73 -7.64
C ILE A 41 1.55 -0.39 -7.68
N THR A 42 2.83 -0.03 -7.71
CA THR A 42 3.93 -0.99 -7.58
C THR A 42 4.72 -0.71 -6.32
N PHE A 43 4.75 -1.68 -5.41
CA PHE A 43 5.59 -1.65 -4.21
C PHE A 43 6.92 -2.35 -4.51
N SER A 44 8.01 -1.57 -4.48
CA SER A 44 9.36 -2.08 -4.75
C SER A 44 10.07 -2.55 -3.48
N LYS A 45 11.01 -3.48 -3.63
CA LYS A 45 11.80 -4.04 -2.52
C LYS A 45 12.61 -2.97 -1.76
N ASP A 46 13.00 -1.89 -2.42
CA ASP A 46 13.74 -0.77 -1.83
C ASP A 46 12.82 0.34 -1.29
N ASN A 47 11.55 0.02 -1.04
CA ASN A 47 10.54 0.87 -0.40
C ASN A 47 10.07 2.08 -1.22
N PHE A 48 10.30 2.10 -2.54
CA PHE A 48 9.68 3.08 -3.43
C PHE A 48 8.31 2.59 -3.91
N ILE A 49 7.42 3.54 -4.16
CA ILE A 49 6.08 3.29 -4.68
C ILE A 49 5.92 4.00 -6.02
N SER A 50 5.59 3.25 -7.07
CA SER A 50 5.30 3.81 -8.40
C SER A 50 3.83 3.70 -8.72
N PHE A 51 3.32 4.63 -9.52
CA PHE A 51 1.92 4.68 -9.92
C PHE A 51 1.82 4.60 -11.43
N SER A 52 0.80 3.93 -11.95
CA SER A 52 0.38 4.09 -13.33
C SER A 52 -1.10 4.38 -13.40
N ILE A 53 -1.49 5.38 -14.16
CA ILE A 53 -2.87 5.80 -14.36
C ILE A 53 -3.03 6.05 -15.86
N ASN A 54 -3.98 5.37 -16.50
CA ASN A 54 -4.29 5.57 -17.93
C ASN A 54 -3.08 5.48 -18.88
N GLY A 55 -2.10 4.63 -18.56
CA GLY A 55 -0.88 4.46 -19.36
C GLY A 55 0.23 5.46 -19.07
N GLU A 56 -0.02 6.51 -18.27
CA GLU A 56 1.04 7.34 -17.72
C GLU A 56 1.71 6.59 -16.56
N PHE A 57 3.04 6.67 -16.48
CA PHE A 57 3.82 6.04 -15.43
C PHE A 57 4.58 7.10 -14.63
N ILE A 58 4.34 7.11 -13.32
CA ILE A 58 5.05 7.94 -12.34
C ILE A 58 6.02 7.03 -11.60
N ASP A 59 7.29 7.13 -11.95
CA ASP A 59 8.38 6.46 -11.25
C ASP A 59 8.52 7.04 -9.84
N GLY A 60 8.30 6.20 -8.83
CA GLY A 60 8.48 6.55 -7.42
C GLY A 60 9.91 6.98 -7.08
N LYS A 61 10.92 6.58 -7.85
CA LYS A 61 12.32 6.90 -7.58
C LYS A 61 12.76 8.24 -8.11
N ASN A 62 12.18 8.66 -9.24
CA ASN A 62 12.57 9.89 -9.91
C ASN A 62 11.47 10.38 -10.86
N PHE A 63 10.56 11.21 -10.36
CA PHE A 63 9.55 11.86 -11.19
C PHE A 63 9.76 13.36 -11.24
N LYS A 64 9.49 13.97 -12.39
CA LYS A 64 9.48 15.43 -12.52
C LYS A 64 8.17 15.97 -11.95
N ILE A 65 8.27 16.91 -11.03
CA ILE A 65 7.11 17.61 -10.46
C ILE A 65 6.64 18.63 -11.49
N HIS A 66 5.35 18.60 -11.79
CA HIS A 66 4.68 19.54 -12.68
C HIS A 66 3.76 20.45 -11.88
N GLY A 67 3.96 21.77 -12.01
CA GLY A 67 3.16 22.79 -11.34
C GLY A 67 3.54 23.07 -9.89
N GLY A 68 2.93 24.13 -9.34
CA GLY A 68 3.15 24.59 -7.96
C GLY A 68 4.56 25.13 -7.70
N SER A 69 4.91 25.32 -6.43
CA SER A 69 6.19 25.92 -5.99
C SER A 69 7.42 25.03 -6.19
N ASN A 70 7.22 23.78 -6.64
CA ASN A 70 8.29 22.82 -6.90
C ASN A 70 8.33 22.38 -8.37
N ASP A 71 7.66 23.10 -9.27
CA ASP A 71 7.67 22.81 -10.71
C ASP A 71 9.10 22.65 -11.24
N GLY A 72 9.30 21.64 -12.08
CA GLY A 72 10.59 21.29 -12.68
C GLY A 72 11.57 20.56 -11.78
N LYS A 73 11.31 20.42 -10.47
CA LYS A 73 12.15 19.64 -9.56
C LYS A 73 11.86 18.14 -9.67
N PHE A 74 12.82 17.33 -9.22
CA PHE A 74 12.65 15.88 -9.15
C PHE A 74 12.23 15.44 -7.75
N GLY A 75 11.18 14.62 -7.71
CA GLY A 75 10.58 14.05 -6.52
C GLY A 75 10.83 12.54 -6.42
N GLN A 76 10.66 12.03 -5.21
CA GLN A 76 10.62 10.61 -4.89
C GLN A 76 9.45 10.33 -3.96
N VAL A 77 8.84 9.15 -4.08
CA VAL A 77 7.83 8.65 -3.15
C VAL A 77 8.29 7.32 -2.59
N ILE A 78 8.45 7.28 -1.27
CA ILE A 78 8.70 6.04 -0.54
C ILE A 78 7.47 5.65 0.26
N TYR A 79 7.34 4.38 0.59
CA TYR A 79 6.32 3.88 1.49
C TYR A 79 6.94 3.31 2.78
N LYS A 80 6.20 3.41 3.89
CA LYS A 80 6.50 2.73 5.15
C LYS A 80 5.25 2.01 5.64
N VAL A 81 5.41 0.78 6.10
CA VAL A 81 4.28 -0.07 6.54
C VAL A 81 4.53 -0.60 7.94
N ASP A 82 3.52 -0.50 8.80
CA ASP A 82 3.52 -1.12 10.12
C ASP A 82 2.62 -2.37 10.12
N PHE A 83 3.21 -3.51 9.76
CA PHE A 83 2.54 -4.81 9.74
C PHE A 83 2.10 -5.31 11.12
N LYS A 84 2.50 -4.66 12.23
CA LYS A 84 2.06 -5.02 13.58
C LYS A 84 0.75 -4.34 13.96
N SER A 85 0.37 -3.28 13.25
CA SER A 85 -0.89 -2.57 13.48
C SER A 85 -2.07 -3.28 12.82
N ASN A 86 -3.26 -3.09 13.39
CA ASN A 86 -4.52 -3.59 12.85
C ASN A 86 -5.57 -2.46 12.84
N PRO A 87 -6.03 -2.00 11.65
CA PRO A 87 -5.54 -2.37 10.32
C PRO A 87 -4.07 -1.97 10.09
N ILE A 88 -3.43 -2.61 9.10
CA ILE A 88 -2.02 -2.34 8.77
C ILE A 88 -1.91 -0.88 8.32
N LYS A 89 -1.09 -0.08 9.01
CA LYS A 89 -0.84 1.31 8.64
C LYS A 89 0.17 1.40 7.52
N ILE A 90 -0.08 2.28 6.56
CA ILE A 90 0.83 2.63 5.48
C ILE A 90 0.99 4.15 5.40
N ASN A 91 2.21 4.62 5.23
CA ASN A 91 2.53 6.03 5.00
C ASN A 91 3.26 6.17 3.67
N LEU A 92 2.77 7.04 2.79
CA LEU A 92 3.47 7.45 1.58
C LEU A 92 4.16 8.78 1.83
N ILE A 93 5.47 8.83 1.65
CA ILE A 93 6.31 9.96 2.02
C ILE A 93 6.88 10.58 0.76
N ALA A 94 6.41 11.78 0.44
CA ALA A 94 6.90 12.55 -0.69
C ALA A 94 8.18 13.29 -0.30
N LYS A 95 9.21 13.15 -1.11
CA LYS A 95 10.52 13.80 -0.93
C LYS A 95 10.91 14.53 -2.20
N PHE A 96 11.69 15.60 -2.09
CA PHE A 96 12.34 16.24 -3.24
C PHE A 96 13.85 16.25 -3.07
N LYS A 97 14.54 16.15 -4.20
CA LYS A 97 15.99 16.27 -4.27
C LYS A 97 16.39 17.72 -4.50
N LYS A 98 17.29 18.26 -3.69
CA LYS A 98 17.92 19.58 -3.86
C LYS A 98 19.43 19.44 -3.73
N GLY A 99 20.12 19.27 -4.87
CA GLY A 99 21.52 18.84 -4.88
C GLY A 99 21.62 17.44 -4.28
N ASP A 100 22.46 17.27 -3.25
CA ASP A 100 22.61 16.00 -2.53
C ASP A 100 21.65 15.86 -1.34
N LEU A 101 20.86 16.89 -1.05
CA LEU A 101 19.88 16.85 0.05
C LEU A 101 18.57 16.24 -0.41
N ILE A 102 18.07 15.30 0.39
CA ILE A 102 16.71 14.75 0.28
C ILE A 102 15.86 15.39 1.37
N ILE A 103 14.82 16.10 0.98
CA ILE A 103 13.96 16.84 1.91
C ILE A 103 12.55 16.29 1.82
N GLU A 104 11.99 15.91 2.96
CA GLU A 104 10.61 15.46 3.09
C GLU A 104 9.63 16.64 2.91
N LYS A 105 8.55 16.43 2.14
CA LYS A 105 7.52 17.44 1.90
C LYS A 105 6.18 17.14 2.54
N GLY A 106 5.88 15.87 2.73
CA GLY A 106 4.59 15.48 3.26
C GLY A 106 4.48 13.98 3.41
N ILE A 107 3.52 13.59 4.23
CA ILE A 107 3.16 12.21 4.51
C ILE A 107 1.67 12.08 4.21
N LEU A 108 1.34 11.20 3.27
CA LEU A 108 -0.01 10.73 3.04
C LEU A 108 -0.20 9.45 3.85
N LYS A 109 -1.07 9.51 4.86
CA LYS A 109 -1.35 8.40 5.76
C LYS A 109 -2.42 7.50 5.17
N GLY A 110 -2.44 6.25 5.58
CA GLY A 110 -3.46 5.32 5.15
C GLY A 110 -3.41 3.98 5.86
N PHE A 111 -4.27 3.09 5.39
CA PHE A 111 -4.39 1.72 5.84
C PHE A 111 -4.38 0.75 4.67
N LEU A 112 -3.92 -0.45 4.97
CA LEU A 112 -3.87 -1.58 4.08
C LEU A 112 -4.50 -2.80 4.77
N LYS A 113 -5.19 -3.62 4.00
CA LYS A 113 -5.72 -4.90 4.46
C LYS A 113 -5.58 -5.93 3.34
N PHE A 114 -4.95 -7.05 3.61
CA PHE A 114 -4.99 -8.19 2.70
C PHE A 114 -6.33 -8.89 2.84
N VAL A 115 -7.05 -9.02 1.73
CA VAL A 115 -8.24 -9.88 1.63
C VAL A 115 -7.79 -11.31 1.38
N ASN A 116 -6.80 -11.49 0.50
CA ASN A 116 -6.11 -12.74 0.22
C ASN A 116 -4.74 -12.45 -0.43
N LYS A 117 -4.01 -13.48 -0.88
CA LYS A 117 -2.67 -13.35 -1.51
C LYS A 117 -2.62 -12.45 -2.76
N ASN A 118 -3.75 -12.31 -3.45
CA ASN A 118 -3.88 -11.62 -4.73
C ASN A 118 -4.80 -10.40 -4.63
N GLU A 119 -5.23 -10.02 -3.42
CA GLU A 119 -6.18 -8.93 -3.24
C GLU A 119 -5.90 -8.15 -1.96
N ILE A 120 -5.79 -6.83 -2.09
CA ILE A 120 -5.68 -5.90 -0.98
C ILE A 120 -6.75 -4.81 -1.06
N LEU A 121 -7.11 -4.28 0.10
CA LEU A 121 -7.79 -3.01 0.24
C LEU A 121 -6.77 -1.97 0.67
N ILE A 122 -6.82 -0.78 0.09
CA ILE A 122 -6.03 0.37 0.48
C ILE A 122 -6.94 1.58 0.69
N LEU A 123 -6.72 2.31 1.77
CA LEU A 123 -7.43 3.55 2.10
C LEU A 123 -6.37 4.62 2.36
N LEU A 124 -6.30 5.64 1.51
CA LEU A 124 -5.33 6.74 1.64
C LEU A 124 -6.08 8.03 1.98
N ASP A 125 -5.59 8.77 2.98
CA ASP A 125 -6.26 9.95 3.52
C ASP A 125 -5.80 11.24 2.83
N PHE A 126 -6.28 11.47 1.60
CA PHE A 126 -5.95 12.67 0.82
C PHE A 126 -6.57 13.95 1.38
N GLU A 127 -7.65 13.84 2.15
CA GLU A 127 -8.46 14.96 2.63
C GLU A 127 -8.26 15.24 4.13
N ASN A 128 -7.31 14.56 4.78
CA ASN A 128 -7.08 14.62 6.23
C ASN A 128 -8.36 14.33 7.05
N LYS A 129 -9.17 13.37 6.60
CA LYS A 129 -10.36 12.86 7.28
C LYS A 129 -10.02 12.10 8.56
N ASN A 130 -8.74 11.79 8.80
CA ASN A 130 -8.21 11.10 9.98
C ASN A 130 -8.89 9.75 10.22
N TYR A 131 -8.99 8.93 9.17
CA TYR A 131 -9.52 7.58 9.31
C TYR A 131 -8.78 6.79 10.40
N THR A 132 -9.50 5.92 11.09
CA THR A 132 -8.94 5.04 12.13
C THR A 132 -9.07 3.56 11.77
N ASN A 133 -9.99 3.20 10.87
CA ASN A 133 -10.24 1.84 10.43
C ASN A 133 -10.96 1.80 9.07
N PHE A 134 -11.12 0.63 8.48
CA PHE A 134 -12.04 0.37 7.37
C PHE A 134 -13.49 0.26 7.91
N THR A 135 -14.41 1.05 7.38
CA THR A 135 -15.83 1.09 7.79
C THR A 135 -16.72 1.18 6.55
N GLU A 136 -18.05 0.98 6.71
CA GLU A 136 -18.97 1.20 5.58
C GLU A 136 -19.01 2.69 5.14
N GLU A 137 -18.72 3.63 6.04
CA GLU A 137 -18.71 5.06 5.74
C GLU A 137 -17.57 5.45 4.79
N ASN A 138 -16.41 4.81 4.91
CA ASN A 138 -15.23 5.09 4.07
C ASN A 138 -15.02 4.06 2.95
N LYS A 139 -16.05 3.26 2.66
CA LYS A 139 -16.02 2.25 1.60
C LYS A 139 -15.77 2.85 0.22
N ASN A 140 -16.35 4.03 -0.06
CA ASN A 140 -16.15 4.73 -1.33
C ASN A 140 -14.74 5.35 -1.45
N ASP A 141 -14.08 5.60 -0.33
CA ASP A 141 -12.69 6.08 -0.27
C ASP A 141 -11.69 4.90 -0.25
N THR A 142 -12.19 3.66 -0.11
CA THR A 142 -11.37 2.45 -0.06
C THR A 142 -11.22 1.85 -1.45
N ALA A 143 -9.99 1.79 -1.94
CA ALA A 143 -9.65 1.12 -3.18
C ALA A 143 -9.42 -0.37 -2.97
N ARG A 144 -10.04 -1.18 -3.84
CA ARG A 144 -9.78 -2.61 -3.96
C ARG A 144 -8.79 -2.84 -5.08
N LEU A 145 -7.69 -3.54 -4.77
CA LEU A 145 -6.61 -3.81 -5.70
C LEU A 145 -6.38 -5.31 -5.87
N ILE A 146 -6.20 -5.74 -7.10
CA ILE A 146 -5.89 -7.12 -7.48
C ILE A 146 -4.42 -7.19 -7.90
N ARG A 147 -3.71 -8.21 -7.45
CA ARG A 147 -2.33 -8.45 -7.88
C ARG A 147 -2.30 -8.65 -9.39
N SER A 148 -1.46 -7.87 -10.07
CA SER A 148 -1.15 -8.07 -11.48
C SER A 148 0.15 -8.84 -11.56
N GLU A 149 0.16 -9.93 -12.33
CA GLU A 149 1.41 -10.44 -12.87
C GLU A 149 1.86 -9.45 -13.97
N GLU A 150 3.17 -9.21 -14.07
CA GLU A 150 3.75 -8.41 -15.16
C GLU A 150 3.63 -9.15 -16.49
#